data_AF-A0A844I6X4-F1
#
_entry.id   AF-A0A844I6X4-F1
#
_cell.length_a   1.000
_cell.length_b   1.000
_cell.length_c   1.000
_cell.angle_alpha   90.00
_cell.angle_beta   90.00
_cell.angle_gamma   90.00
#
_symmetry.space_group_name_H-M   'P 1'
#
loop_
_entity.id
_entity.type
_entity.pdbx_description
1 polymer ?
#
loop_
_entity_poly.entity_id
_entity_poly.type
_entity_poly.pdbx_seq_one_letter_code
_entity_poly.pdbx_strand_id
1 'polypeptide(L)'
;MPKPNTTAQKTQIIEILTRDYFPMIPQLQRNWTSEQHKKNRLSRSLAAFAIANLADLTPPQAAHSIINGGDDNGIDAVYFDRVNNRLWLVQAKAGNAPDMGDNKKFCDGIRDLVHKRFQKFNYIGLTH
;
A
#
# COMPACT_ATOMS: atom_id res chain seq x y z
N MET A 1 -7.65 27.77 -17.56
CA MET A 1 -7.94 26.32 -17.52
C MET A 1 -8.90 26.06 -16.35
N PRO A 2 -10.03 25.37 -16.55
CA PRO A 2 -10.89 24.97 -15.43
C PRO A 2 -10.11 24.01 -14.52
N LYS A 3 -10.19 24.23 -13.20
CA LYS A 3 -9.54 23.34 -12.22
C LYS A 3 -10.18 21.96 -12.31
N PRO A 4 -9.40 20.87 -12.31
CA PRO A 4 -9.95 19.52 -12.32
C PRO A 4 -10.87 19.31 -11.11
N ASN A 5 -12.00 18.64 -11.33
CA ASN A 5 -12.94 18.28 -10.26
C ASN A 5 -12.34 17.14 -9.41
N THR A 6 -11.49 17.52 -8.46
CA THR A 6 -10.73 16.61 -7.59
C THR A 6 -11.63 15.69 -6.77
N THR A 7 -12.85 16.12 -6.43
CA THR A 7 -13.81 15.32 -5.67
C THR A 7 -14.35 14.18 -6.52
N ALA A 8 -14.79 14.46 -7.75
CA ALA A 8 -15.28 13.43 -8.66
C ALA A 8 -14.19 12.39 -8.99
N GLN A 9 -12.96 12.85 -9.23
CA GLN A 9 -11.82 11.96 -9.48
C GLN A 9 -11.52 11.05 -8.27
N LYS A 10 -11.54 11.60 -7.06
CA LYS A 10 -11.34 10.83 -5.83
C LYS A 10 -12.42 9.76 -5.66
N THR A 11 -13.67 10.09 -5.94
CA THR A 11 -14.79 9.13 -5.88
C THR A 11 -14.59 7.99 -6.87
N GLN A 12 -14.26 8.30 -8.13
CA GLN A 12 -14.00 7.28 -9.16
C GLN A 12 -12.85 6.35 -8.79
N ILE A 13 -11.75 6.89 -8.25
CA ILE A 13 -10.63 6.07 -7.78
C ILE A 13 -11.09 5.15 -6.65
N ILE A 14 -11.82 5.67 -5.65
CA ILE A 14 -12.32 4.86 -4.53
C ILE A 14 -13.22 3.72 -5.03
N GLU A 15 -14.09 3.98 -6.01
CA GLU A 15 -14.95 2.97 -6.62
C GLU A 15 -14.13 1.88 -7.32
N ILE A 16 -13.13 2.26 -8.12
CA ILE A 16 -12.22 1.31 -8.80
C ILE A 16 -11.46 0.46 -7.77
N LEU A 17 -10.87 1.09 -6.75
CA LEU A 17 -10.15 0.36 -5.70
C LEU A 17 -11.05 -0.63 -4.96
N THR A 18 -12.29 -0.22 -4.68
CA THR A 18 -13.28 -1.07 -4.00
C THR A 18 -13.75 -2.22 -4.89
N ARG A 19 -13.95 -1.99 -6.19
CA ARG A 19 -14.39 -3.03 -7.12
C ARG A 19 -13.28 -4.05 -7.41
N ASP A 20 -12.08 -3.57 -7.73
CA ASP A 20 -11.05 -4.38 -8.37
C ASP A 20 -10.06 -4.99 -7.37
N TYR A 21 -9.83 -4.35 -6.23
CA TYR A 21 -8.78 -4.77 -5.28
C TYR A 21 -9.31 -5.29 -3.96
N PHE A 22 -10.47 -4.84 -3.48
CA PHE A 22 -11.02 -5.36 -2.22
C PHE A 22 -11.23 -6.89 -2.25
N PRO A 23 -11.73 -7.52 -3.32
CA PRO A 23 -11.88 -8.99 -3.34
C PRO A 23 -10.60 -9.77 -3.03
N MET A 24 -9.43 -9.17 -3.28
CA MET A 24 -8.10 -9.77 -3.13
C MET A 24 -7.29 -9.19 -1.96
N ILE A 25 -7.69 -8.04 -1.42
CA ILE A 25 -7.06 -7.39 -0.28
C ILE A 25 -8.03 -7.45 0.91
N PRO A 26 -7.96 -8.49 1.77
CA PRO A 26 -8.89 -8.69 2.88
C PRO A 26 -8.63 -7.71 4.02
N GLN A 27 -9.59 -7.59 4.94
CA GLN A 27 -9.38 -6.91 6.22
C GLN A 27 -8.30 -7.62 7.05
N LEU A 28 -7.60 -6.87 7.88
CA LEU A 28 -6.65 -7.45 8.84
C LEU A 28 -7.41 -7.97 10.08
N GLN A 29 -6.89 -8.98 10.75
CA GLN A 29 -7.44 -9.45 12.02
C GLN A 29 -7.04 -8.50 13.15
N ARG A 30 -7.69 -7.33 13.20
CA ARG A 30 -7.48 -6.28 14.21
C ARG A 30 -8.81 -5.80 14.75
N ASN A 31 -8.84 -5.43 16.03
CA ASN A 31 -10.00 -4.82 16.67
C ASN A 31 -10.15 -3.34 16.24
N TRP A 32 -10.55 -3.15 14.99
CA TRP A 32 -10.74 -1.86 14.34
C TRP A 32 -12.20 -1.66 13.96
N THR A 33 -12.62 -0.40 13.91
CA THR A 33 -13.93 -0.03 13.37
C THR A 33 -14.02 -0.34 11.87
N SER A 34 -15.23 -0.45 11.33
CA SER A 34 -15.46 -0.65 9.89
C SER A 34 -14.77 0.43 9.04
N GLU A 35 -14.76 1.68 9.51
CA GLU A 35 -14.08 2.80 8.82
C GLU A 35 -12.55 2.68 8.85
N GLN A 36 -11.97 2.24 9.96
CA GLN A 36 -10.54 1.97 10.05
C GLN A 36 -10.13 0.83 9.08
N HIS A 37 -10.91 -0.25 9.05
CA HIS A 37 -10.72 -1.35 8.10
C HIS A 37 -10.83 -0.89 6.65
N LYS A 38 -11.85 -0.10 6.34
CA LYS A 38 -12.05 0.46 4.99
C LYS A 38 -10.88 1.35 4.58
N LYS A 39 -10.43 2.26 5.46
CA LYS A 39 -9.30 3.15 5.20
C LYS A 39 -8.00 2.38 4.97
N ASN A 40 -7.71 1.37 5.80
CA ASN A 40 -6.54 0.52 5.62
C ASN A 40 -6.58 -0.24 4.28
N ARG A 41 -7.73 -0.83 3.92
CA ARG A 41 -7.89 -1.53 2.64
C ARG A 41 -7.78 -0.58 1.45
N LEU A 42 -8.31 0.64 1.53
CA LEU A 42 -8.14 1.64 0.49
C LEU A 42 -6.67 2.02 0.30
N SER A 43 -5.91 2.24 1.39
CA SER A 43 -4.46 2.51 1.29
C SER A 43 -3.72 1.36 0.61
N ARG A 44 -3.93 0.11 1.04
CA ARG A 44 -3.31 -1.05 0.41
C ARG A 44 -3.73 -1.23 -1.05
N SER A 45 -5.02 -1.05 -1.35
CA SER A 45 -5.53 -1.09 -2.73
C SER A 45 -4.90 0.00 -3.60
N LEU A 46 -4.68 1.19 -3.05
CA LEU A 46 -4.02 2.29 -3.76
C LEU A 46 -2.55 1.96 -4.05
N ALA A 47 -1.84 1.29 -3.14
CA ALA A 47 -0.47 0.82 -3.38
C ALA A 47 -0.41 -0.21 -4.52
N ALA A 48 -1.29 -1.22 -4.50
CA ALA A 48 -1.39 -2.21 -5.58
C ALA A 48 -1.78 -1.54 -6.91
N PHE A 49 -2.73 -0.60 -6.89
CA PHE A 49 -3.11 0.17 -8.08
C PHE A 49 -1.94 0.97 -8.66
N ALA A 50 -1.11 1.59 -7.83
CA ALA A 50 0.09 2.28 -8.30
C ALA A 50 1.05 1.31 -9.02
N ILE A 51 1.30 0.13 -8.44
CA ILE A 51 2.14 -0.91 -9.06
C ILE A 51 1.54 -1.42 -10.37
N ALA A 52 0.24 -1.67 -10.41
CA ALA A 52 -0.47 -2.11 -11.61
C ALA A 52 -0.23 -1.15 -12.79
N ASN A 53 -0.36 0.15 -12.55
CA ASN A 53 -0.17 1.17 -13.60
C ASN A 53 1.30 1.40 -13.94
N LEU A 54 2.20 1.35 -12.97
CA LEU A 54 3.63 1.64 -13.17
C LEU A 54 4.41 0.48 -13.79
N ALA A 55 3.96 -0.76 -13.57
CA ALA A 55 4.60 -1.98 -14.04
C ALA A 55 3.75 -2.76 -15.06
N ASP A 56 2.67 -2.15 -15.58
CA ASP A 56 1.76 -2.74 -16.57
C ASP A 56 1.24 -4.13 -16.16
N LEU A 57 0.73 -4.22 -14.93
CA LEU A 57 0.19 -5.46 -14.37
C LEU A 57 -1.33 -5.41 -14.27
N THR A 58 -1.94 -6.59 -14.30
CA THR A 58 -3.35 -6.74 -13.95
C THR A 58 -3.56 -6.53 -12.43
N PRO A 59 -4.75 -6.11 -11.97
CA PRO A 59 -5.05 -5.97 -10.54
C PRO A 59 -4.73 -7.23 -9.71
N PRO A 60 -5.05 -8.47 -10.15
CA PRO A 60 -4.63 -9.69 -9.46
C PRO A 60 -3.12 -9.82 -9.30
N GLN A 61 -2.34 -9.56 -10.36
CA GLN A 61 -0.88 -9.62 -10.28
C GLN A 61 -0.32 -8.59 -9.30
N ALA A 62 -0.85 -7.36 -9.34
CA ALA A 62 -0.39 -6.30 -8.46
C ALA A 62 -0.81 -6.51 -6.99
N ALA A 63 -1.95 -7.15 -6.71
CA ALA A 63 -2.38 -7.45 -5.35
C ALA A 63 -1.39 -8.35 -4.58
N HIS A 64 -0.64 -9.21 -5.29
CA HIS A 64 0.42 -10.04 -4.69
C HIS A 64 1.63 -9.25 -4.18
N SER A 65 1.77 -7.97 -4.53
CA SER A 65 2.85 -7.12 -4.05
C SER A 65 2.63 -6.57 -2.64
N ILE A 66 1.41 -6.69 -2.10
CA ILE A 66 1.03 -6.06 -0.83
C ILE A 66 1.73 -6.72 0.35
N ILE A 67 2.35 -5.89 1.19
CA ILE A 67 2.86 -6.31 2.49
C ILE A 67 1.69 -6.32 3.48
N ASN A 68 1.69 -7.29 4.40
CA ASN A 68 0.65 -7.41 5.41
C ASN A 68 0.65 -6.15 6.32
N GLY A 69 -0.32 -5.26 6.11
CA GLY A 69 -0.29 -3.85 6.56
C GLY A 69 -0.47 -3.58 8.06
N GLY A 70 -0.01 -4.49 8.92
CA GLY A 70 0.10 -4.25 10.36
C GLY A 70 1.51 -3.83 10.79
N ASP A 71 2.54 -4.39 10.14
CA ASP A 71 3.96 -4.29 10.54
C ASP A 71 4.86 -4.17 9.28
N ASP A 72 4.43 -3.32 8.35
CA ASP A 72 5.02 -3.15 7.02
C ASP A 72 6.28 -2.28 6.99
N ASN A 73 6.69 -1.76 8.15
CA ASN A 73 7.81 -0.82 8.33
C ASN A 73 7.74 0.38 7.34
N GLY A 74 6.52 0.84 7.02
CA GLY A 74 6.27 1.96 6.14
C GLY A 74 6.26 1.63 4.64
N ILE A 75 6.35 0.35 4.24
CA ILE A 75 6.30 -0.10 2.84
C ILE A 75 5.03 -0.92 2.63
N ASP A 76 3.98 -0.30 2.07
CA ASP A 76 2.69 -0.95 1.83
C ASP A 76 2.75 -2.05 0.74
N ALA A 77 3.66 -1.91 -0.23
CA ALA A 77 3.83 -2.89 -1.31
C ALA A 77 5.26 -2.96 -1.88
N VAL A 78 5.64 -4.17 -2.33
CA VAL A 78 6.92 -4.47 -2.98
C VAL A 78 6.70 -5.31 -4.22
N TYR A 79 7.20 -4.84 -5.37
CA TYR A 79 7.17 -5.59 -6.62
C TYR A 79 8.51 -5.52 -7.34
N PHE A 80 9.07 -6.67 -7.70
CA PHE A 80 10.29 -6.73 -8.51
C PHE A 80 9.94 -7.09 -9.96
N ASP A 81 10.02 -6.09 -10.82
CA ASP A 81 9.95 -6.26 -12.26
C ASP A 81 11.27 -6.85 -12.75
N ARG A 82 11.26 -8.15 -13.04
CA ARG A 82 12.45 -8.86 -13.51
C ARG A 82 12.83 -8.50 -14.93
N VAL A 83 11.87 -8.10 -15.76
CA VAL A 83 12.12 -7.78 -17.17
C VAL A 83 12.92 -6.50 -17.26
N ASN A 84 12.51 -5.48 -16.49
CA ASN A 84 13.18 -4.18 -16.46
C ASN A 84 14.23 -4.04 -15.34
N ASN A 85 14.49 -5.11 -14.58
CA ASN A 85 15.36 -5.13 -13.41
C ASN A 85 15.09 -3.96 -12.43
N ARG A 86 13.80 -3.76 -12.10
CA ARG A 86 13.32 -2.63 -11.30
C ARG A 86 12.58 -3.11 -10.06
N LEU A 87 13.01 -2.64 -8.90
CA LEU A 87 12.31 -2.85 -7.63
C LEU A 87 11.42 -1.64 -7.32
N TRP A 88 10.12 -1.88 -7.22
CA TRP A 88 9.13 -0.92 -6.77
C TRP A 88 8.89 -1.09 -5.28
N LEU A 89 9.03 0.00 -4.53
CA LEU A 89 8.69 0.11 -3.11
C LEU A 89 7.66 1.23 -3.00
N VAL A 90 6.48 0.92 -2.46
CA VAL A 90 5.37 1.87 -2.45
C VAL A 90 4.87 2.08 -1.02
N GLN A 91 4.66 3.35 -0.69
CA GLN A 91 3.84 3.80 0.43
C GLN A 91 2.59 4.47 -0.16
N ALA A 92 1.41 4.14 0.35
CA ALA A 92 0.15 4.75 -0.05
C ALA A 92 -0.74 5.10 1.15
N LYS A 93 -1.37 6.27 1.11
CA LYS A 93 -2.33 6.72 2.12
C LYS A 93 -3.64 7.15 1.46
N ALA A 94 -4.73 6.44 1.74
CA ALA A 94 -6.06 6.86 1.31
C ALA A 94 -6.58 8.01 2.20
N GLY A 95 -7.08 9.06 1.55
CA GLY A 95 -7.66 10.22 2.21
C GLY A 95 -6.77 11.45 2.09
N ASN A 96 -6.02 11.77 3.15
CA ASN A 96 -5.10 12.90 3.19
C ASN A 96 -3.71 12.47 2.73
N ALA A 97 -2.89 13.45 2.31
CA ALA A 97 -1.49 13.20 2.00
C ALA A 97 -0.75 12.56 3.19
N PRO A 98 0.29 11.75 2.92
CA PRO A 98 1.22 11.28 3.95
C PRO A 98 1.77 12.45 4.76
N ASP A 99 1.81 12.29 6.08
CA ASP A 99 2.41 13.29 6.96
C ASP A 99 3.93 13.04 7.13
N MET A 100 4.60 13.91 7.89
CA MET A 100 6.05 13.77 8.14
C MET A 100 6.38 12.43 8.83
N GLY A 101 5.50 11.91 9.68
CA GLY A 101 5.69 10.64 10.36
C GLY A 101 5.63 9.46 9.38
N ASP A 102 4.66 9.48 8.47
CA ASP A 102 4.55 8.48 7.39
C ASP A 102 5.79 8.49 6.49
N ASN A 103 6.21 9.67 6.05
CA ASN A 103 7.38 9.84 5.19
C ASN A 103 8.68 9.35 5.87
N LYS A 104 8.83 9.65 7.17
CA LYS A 104 9.97 9.16 7.96
C LYS A 104 9.97 7.64 8.03
N LYS A 105 8.82 7.00 8.31
CA LYS A 105 8.70 5.54 8.33
C LYS A 105 9.08 4.91 6.99
N PHE A 106 8.62 5.49 5.87
CA PHE A 106 8.98 4.99 4.55
C PHE A 106 10.50 5.07 4.29
N CYS A 107 11.13 6.22 4.58
CA CYS A 107 12.58 6.37 4.46
C CYS A 107 13.36 5.39 5.36
N ASP A 108 12.89 5.19 6.60
CA ASP A 108 13.49 4.24 7.53
C ASP A 108 13.31 2.79 7.05
N GLY A 109 12.15 2.45 6.50
CA GLY A 109 11.87 1.17 5.84
C GLY A 109 12.81 0.90 4.69
N ILE A 110 13.00 1.84 3.77
CA ILE A 110 13.98 1.71 2.68
C ILE A 110 15.39 1.47 3.24
N ARG A 111 15.80 2.25 4.24
CA ARG A 111 17.10 2.08 4.88
C ARG A 111 17.24 0.69 5.50
N ASP A 112 16.22 0.21 6.19
CA ASP A 112 16.20 -1.11 6.80
C ASP A 112 16.29 -2.23 5.74
N LEU A 113 15.58 -2.09 4.62
CA LEU A 113 15.64 -3.03 3.51
C LEU A 113 17.05 -3.11 2.91
N VAL A 114 17.66 -1.96 2.61
CA VAL A 114 19.03 -1.87 2.05
C VAL A 114 20.07 -2.49 2.99
N HIS A 115 19.92 -2.28 4.31
CA HIS A 115 20.79 -2.88 5.32
C HIS A 115 20.40 -4.32 5.69
N LYS A 116 19.48 -4.95 4.96
CA LYS A 116 19.02 -6.33 5.20
C LYS A 116 18.47 -6.55 6.62
N ARG A 117 17.90 -5.52 7.24
CA ARG A 117 17.27 -5.57 8.57
C ARG A 117 15.84 -6.11 8.48
N PHE A 118 15.69 -7.29 7.87
CA PHE A 118 14.39 -7.91 7.58
C PHE A 118 13.56 -8.21 8.83
N GLN A 119 14.19 -8.39 9.98
CA GLN A 119 13.52 -8.58 11.28
C GLN A 119 12.61 -7.43 11.69
N LYS A 120 12.76 -6.25 11.07
CA LYS A 120 11.89 -5.09 11.31
C LYS A 120 10.62 -5.08 10.45
N PHE A 121 10.53 -5.98 9.47
CA PHE A 121 9.35 -6.18 8.64
C PHE A 121 8.59 -7.39 9.15
N ASN A 122 7.26 -7.29 9.26
CA ASN A 122 6.40 -8.35 9.76
C ASN A 122 6.85 -8.88 11.13
N TYR A 123 7.29 -8.00 12.04
CA TYR A 123 7.67 -8.41 13.39
C TYR A 123 6.43 -8.90 14.14
N ILE A 124 6.19 -10.21 14.09
CA ILE A 124 5.32 -10.88 15.03
C ILE A 124 6.11 -10.92 16.33
N GLY A 125 5.76 -10.05 17.29
CA GLY A 125 6.24 -10.23 18.65
C GLY A 125 5.83 -11.63 19.09
N LEU A 126 6.79 -12.57 19.16
CA LEU A 126 6.61 -13.77 19.96
C LEU A 126 6.54 -13.31 21.41
N THR A 127 5.34 -12.95 21.86
CA THR A 127 5.02 -12.99 23.27
C THR A 127 4.94 -14.46 23.65
N HIS A 128 6.00 -14.94 24.30
CA HIS A 128 5.87 -16.03 25.28
C HIS A 128 4.91 -15.63 26.38
#